data_AF-A0A0T2MKQ3-F1
#
_entry.id   AF-A0A0T2MKQ3-F1
#
_cell.length_a   1.000
_cell.length_b   1.000
_cell.length_c   1.000
_cell.angle_alpha   90.00
_cell.angle_beta   90.00
_cell.angle_gamma   90.00
#
_symmetry.space_group_name_H-M   'P 1'
#
loop_
_entity.id
_entity.type
_entity.pdbx_description
1 polymer ?
#
loop_
_entity_poly.entity_id
_entity_poly.type
_entity_poly.pdbx_seq_one_letter_code
_entity_poly.pdbx_strand_id
1 'polypeptide(L)' 'MRLEVLVTPAMVKAEARRRIEEAFPLWRQANILREGGPAVAGMGEFIDAIRTRSDEIETLHPIPADYSAEHYWTLP' A
#
# COMPACT_ATOMS: atom_id res chain seq x y z
N MET A 1 -7.39 24.52 20.66
CA MET A 1 -6.80 23.18 20.84
C MET A 1 -6.78 22.51 19.48
N ARG A 2 -5.60 22.35 18.86
CA ARG A 2 -5.49 21.64 17.58
C ARG A 2 -5.43 20.15 17.94
N LEU A 3 -6.41 19.36 17.52
CA LEU A 3 -6.32 17.91 17.62
C LEU A 3 -5.26 17.49 16.60
N GLU A 4 -4.05 17.18 17.07
CA GLU A 4 -3.06 16.51 16.25
C GLU A 4 -3.64 15.12 15.93
N VAL A 5 -3.95 14.88 14.65
CA VAL A 5 -4.39 13.57 14.21
C VAL A 5 -3.22 12.63 14.42
N LEU A 6 -3.34 11.76 15.43
CA LEU A 6 -2.36 10.70 15.65
C LEU A 6 -2.49 9.70 14.50
N VAL A 7 -1.50 9.71 13.59
CA VAL A 7 -1.42 8.69 12.54
C VAL A 7 -1.08 7.35 13.18
N THR A 8 -1.85 6.32 12.84
CA THR A 8 -1.69 4.96 13.37
C THR A 8 -1.23 4.00 12.27
N PRO A 9 -0.61 2.86 12.62
CA PRO A 9 -0.28 1.82 11.64
C PRO A 9 -1.49 1.37 10.80
N ALA A 10 -2.69 1.35 11.39
CA ALA A 10 -3.92 1.02 10.68
C ALA A 10 -4.24 2.00 9.53
N MET A 11 -3.89 3.28 9.69
CA MET A 11 -4.06 4.29 8.64
C MET A 11 -3.08 4.09 7.47
N VAL A 12 -1.84 3.67 7.78
CA VAL A 12 -0.83 3.32 6.77
C VAL A 12 -1.28 2.10 5.97
N LYS A 13 -1.78 1.05 6.65
CA LYS A 13 -2.33 -0.14 5.98
C LYS A 13 -3.55 0.16 5.10
N ALA A 14 -4.40 1.10 5.53
CA ALA A 14 -5.54 1.55 4.72
C ALA A 14 -5.08 2.23 3.43
N GLU A 15 -4.02 3.04 3.49
CA GLU A 15 -3.43 3.68 2.31
C GLU A 15 -2.73 2.68 1.39
N ALA A 16 -1.99 1.72 1.95
CA ALA A 16 -1.40 0.61 1.20
C ALA A 16 -2.48 -0.16 0.42
N ARG A 17 -3.60 -0.46 1.08
CA ARG A 17 -4.77 -1.09 0.44
C ARG A 17 -5.34 -0.22 -0.68
N ARG A 18 -5.53 1.09 -0.45
CA ARG A 18 -6.04 2.02 -1.47
C ARG A 18 -5.17 1.99 -2.73
N ARG A 19 -3.84 2.04 -2.56
CA ARG A 19 -2.86 1.99 -3.67
C ARG A 19 -2.89 0.66 -4.42
N ILE A 20 -3.00 -0.46 -3.69
CA ILE A 20 -3.18 -1.78 -4.31
C ILE A 20 -4.46 -1.84 -5.14
N GLU A 21 -5.58 -1.38 -4.60
CA GLU A 21 -6.87 -1.42 -5.28
C GLU A 21 -6.96 -0.42 -6.46
N GLU A 22 -6.19 0.67 -6.43
CA GLU A 22 -6.06 1.61 -7.55
C GLU A 22 -5.33 0.96 -8.74
N ALA A 23 -4.22 0.26 -8.51
CA ALA A 23 -3.46 -0.42 -9.56
C ALA A 23 -4.13 -1.73 -10.02
N PHE A 24 -4.62 -2.52 -9.06
CA PHE A 24 -5.28 -3.79 -9.25
C PHE A 24 -6.60 -3.83 -8.47
N PRO A 25 -7.70 -3.34 -9.04
CA PRO A 25 -9.02 -3.48 -8.44
C PRO A 25 -9.37 -4.96 -8.21
N LEU A 26 -10.22 -5.27 -7.24
CA LEU A 26 -10.54 -6.66 -6.86
C LEU A 26 -11.00 -7.54 -8.04
N TRP A 27 -11.81 -6.99 -8.96
CA TRP A 27 -12.24 -7.72 -10.15
C TRP A 27 -11.06 -8.11 -11.06
N ARG A 28 -10.04 -7.26 -11.14
CA ARG A 28 -8.82 -7.49 -11.93
C ARG A 28 -7.95 -8.53 -11.25
N GLN A 29 -7.78 -8.44 -9.92
CA GLN A 29 -7.08 -9.45 -9.15
C GLN A 29 -7.71 -10.84 -9.34
N ALA A 30 -9.04 -10.93 -9.22
CA ALA A 30 -9.77 -12.18 -9.42
C ALA A 30 -9.59 -12.74 -10.84
N ASN A 31 -9.62 -11.90 -11.86
CA ASN A 31 -9.38 -12.32 -13.24
C ASN A 31 -7.95 -12.82 -13.46
N ILE A 32 -6.94 -12.10 -12.96
CA ILE A 32 -5.53 -12.50 -13.05
C ILE A 32 -5.31 -13.85 -12.37
N LEU A 33 -5.88 -14.04 -11.17
CA LEU A 33 -5.77 -15.31 -10.45
C LEU A 33 -6.48 -16.46 -11.17
N ARG A 34 -7.65 -16.19 -11.78
CA ARG A 34 -8.40 -17.17 -12.58
C ARG A 34 -7.65 -17.58 -13.85
N GLU A 35 -7.04 -16.61 -14.53
CA GLU A 35 -6.31 -16.83 -15.80
C GLU A 35 -4.92 -17.43 -15.57
N GLY A 36 -4.31 -17.13 -14.42
CA GLY A 36 -2.97 -17.59 -14.08
C GLY A 36 -1.87 -16.92 -14.93
N GLY A 37 -0.73 -17.59 -15.02
CA GLY A 37 0.39 -17.16 -15.85
C GLY A 37 1.21 -15.97 -15.30
N PRO A 38 2.03 -15.33 -16.15
CA PRO A 38 3.00 -14.32 -15.73
C PRO A 38 2.38 -13.09 -15.05
N ALA A 39 1.12 -12.77 -15.34
CA ALA A 39 0.41 -11.65 -14.73
C ALA A 39 0.22 -11.82 -13.22
N VAL A 40 0.14 -13.07 -12.72
CA VAL A 40 0.07 -13.35 -11.27
C VAL A 40 1.36 -12.90 -10.58
N ALA A 41 2.52 -13.19 -11.18
CA ALA A 41 3.81 -12.80 -10.64
C ALA A 41 3.95 -11.28 -10.57
N GLY A 42 3.67 -10.57 -11.68
CA GLY A 42 3.78 -9.11 -11.70
C GLY A 42 2.80 -8.40 -10.75
N MET A 43 1.59 -8.93 -10.59
CA MET A 43 0.65 -8.41 -9.58
C MET A 43 1.15 -8.68 -8.15
N GLY A 44 1.67 -9.88 -7.90
CA GLY A 44 2.25 -10.26 -6.60
C GLY A 44 3.42 -9.35 -6.23
N GLU A 45 4.38 -9.17 -7.13
CA GLU A 45 5.55 -8.31 -6.96
C GLU A 45 5.14 -6.87 -6.62
N PHE A 46 4.15 -6.31 -7.32
CA PHE A 46 3.64 -4.98 -7.01
C PHE A 46 2.99 -4.90 -5.61
N ILE A 47 2.13 -5.87 -5.28
CA ILE A 47 1.45 -5.92 -3.98
C ILE A 47 2.47 -6.05 -2.84
N ASP A 48 3.47 -6.89 -3.01
CA ASP A 48 4.51 -7.12 -2.01
C ASP A 48 5.44 -5.91 -1.85
N ALA A 49 5.72 -5.18 -2.94
CA ALA A 49 6.46 -3.92 -2.87
C ALA A 49 5.70 -2.84 -2.09
N ILE A 50 4.37 -2.71 -2.31
CA ILE A 50 3.52 -1.79 -1.54
C ILE A 50 3.45 -2.19 -0.05
N ARG A 51 3.34 -3.50 0.24
CA ARG A 51 3.32 -4.00 1.63
C ARG A 51 4.64 -3.75 2.34
N THR A 52 5.76 -4.01 1.69
CA THR A 52 7.10 -3.69 2.21
C THR A 52 7.19 -2.21 2.57
N ARG A 53 6.70 -1.34 1.69
CA ARG A 53 6.72 0.10 1.96
C ARG A 53 5.80 0.53 3.10
N SER A 54 4.63 -0.11 3.23
CA SER A 54 3.74 0.06 4.40
C SER A 54 4.48 -0.27 5.69
N ASP A 55 5.13 -1.45 5.74
CA ASP A 55 5.87 -1.90 6.91
C ASP A 55 6.98 -0.90 7.28
N GLU A 56 7.72 -0.38 6.30
CA GLU A 56 8.74 0.66 6.53
C GLU A 56 8.15 1.94 7.14
N ILE A 57 7.04 2.46 6.60
CA ILE A 57 6.38 3.68 7.11
C ILE A 57 5.85 3.45 8.52
N GLU A 58 5.31 2.26 8.82
CA GLU A 58 4.80 1.88 10.14
C GLU A 58 5.88 1.89 11.23
N THR A 59 7.17 1.75 10.86
CA THR A 59 8.30 1.84 11.80
C THR A 59 8.77 3.26 12.10
N LEU A 60 8.25 4.28 11.39
CA LEU A 60 8.59 5.67 11.64
C LEU A 60 7.92 6.15 12.95
N HIS A 61 8.71 6.80 13.82
CA HIS A 61 8.23 7.28 15.12
C HIS A 61 8.54 8.77 15.32
N PRO A 62 7.51 9.65 15.39
CA PRO A 62 6.10 9.36 15.07
C PRO A 62 5.90 9.02 13.59
N ILE A 63 4.82 8.31 13.26
CA ILE A 63 4.44 8.13 11.85
C ILE A 63 4.16 9.52 11.27
N PRO A 64 4.72 9.87 10.10
CA PRO A 64 4.51 11.19 9.49
C PRO A 64 3.03 11.49 9.27
N ALA A 65 2.61 12.73 9.54
CA ALA A 65 1.24 13.16 9.32
C ALA A 65 0.83 13.12 7.83
N ASP A 66 1.81 13.26 6.94
CA ASP A 66 1.71 13.25 5.48
C ASP A 66 2.13 11.90 4.87
N TYR A 67 2.02 10.81 5.62
CA TYR A 67 2.43 9.46 5.18
C TYR A 67 1.83 9.01 3.83
N SER A 68 0.74 9.62 3.36
CA SER A 68 0.13 9.33 2.06
C SER A 68 0.86 9.98 0.87
N ALA A 69 1.80 10.89 1.11
CA ALA A 69 2.53 11.61 0.06
C ALA A 69 3.40 10.66 -0.79
N GLU A 70 3.46 10.89 -2.10
CA GLU A 70 4.08 9.97 -3.07
C GLU A 70 5.54 9.63 -2.77
N HIS A 71 6.31 10.53 -2.14
CA HIS A 71 7.71 10.25 -1.81
C HIS A 71 7.86 9.10 -0.80
N TYR A 72 6.83 8.83 0.00
CA TYR A 72 6.76 7.66 0.87
C TYR A 72 6.40 6.38 0.13
N TRP A 73 5.96 6.41 -1.13
CA TRP A 73 5.44 5.23 -1.83
C TRP A 73 6.14 4.94 -3.15
N THR A 74 7.24 5.62 -3.43
CA THR A 74 8.13 5.26 -4.55
C THR A 74 8.63 3.82 -4.36
N LEU A 75 8.30 2.97 -5.32
CA LEU A 75 8.78 1.58 -5.37
C LEU A 75 10.22 1.54 -5.89
N PRO A 76 11.05 0.58 -5.42
CA PRO A 76 12.42 0.40 -5.91
C PRO A 76 12.50 -0.06 -7.38
#